data_AF-A0A960IEL7-F1
#
_entry.id   AF-A0A960IEL7-F1
#
_cell.length_a   1.000
_cell.length_b   1.000
_cell.length_c   1.000
_cell.angle_alpha   90.00
_cell.angle_beta   90.00
_cell.angle_gamma   90.00
#
_symmetry.space_group_name_H-M   'P 1'
#
loop_
_entity.id
_entity.type
_entity.pdbx_description
1 polymer ?
#
loop_
_entity_poly.entity_id
_entity_poly.type
_entity_poly.pdbx_seq_one_letter_code
_entity_poly.pdbx_strand_id
1 'polypeptide(L)' 'MEKAEILEVVKNHIVDTLDDIDEDSIDPDKSMKDLGANSLDIVEIVSCSMRELKV' A
#
# COMPACT_ATOMS: atom_id res chain seq x y z
N MET A 1 6.00 4.00 16.05
CA MET A 1 5.87 3.73 14.61
C MET A 1 7.18 4.08 13.95
N GLU A 2 7.94 3.04 13.66
CA GLU A 2 9.07 3.18 12.74
C GLU A 2 8.57 3.18 11.30
N LYS A 3 9.35 3.78 10.39
CA LYS A 3 9.00 3.82 8.96
C LYS A 3 8.79 2.43 8.36
N ALA A 4 9.47 1.43 8.92
CA ALA A 4 9.33 0.02 8.53
C ALA A 4 7.92 -0.53 8.81
N GLU A 5 7.35 -0.24 9.99
CA GLU A 5 5.98 -0.68 10.34
C GLU A 5 4.93 -0.05 9.41
N ILE A 6 5.09 1.24 9.11
CA ILE A 6 4.20 1.95 8.16
C ILE A 6 4.27 1.30 6.78
N LEU A 7 5.48 0.96 6.34
CA LEU A 7 5.70 0.33 5.04
C LEU A 7 5.04 -1.05 4.97
N GLU A 8 5.15 -1.85 6.02
CA GLU A 8 4.56 -3.19 6.10
C GLU A 8 3.03 -3.13 6.03
N VAL A 9 2.40 -2.21 6.79
CA VAL A 9 0.96 -1.97 6.73
C VAL A 9 0.53 -1.57 5.33
N VAL A 10 1.21 -0.58 4.73
CA VAL A 10 0.89 -0.11 3.37
C VAL A 10 1.07 -1.24 2.34
N LYS A 11 2.14 -2.03 2.43
CA LYS A 11 2.39 -3.19 1.55
C LYS A 11 1.26 -4.22 1.64
N ASN A 12 0.82 -4.57 2.85
CA ASN A 12 -0.30 -5.49 3.04
C ASN A 12 -1.58 -4.96 2.37
N HIS A 13 -1.92 -3.69 2.58
CA HIS A 13 -3.09 -3.08 1.93
C HIS A 13 -2.97 -3.01 0.40
N ILE A 14 -1.78 -2.79 -0.13
CA ILE A 14 -1.54 -2.82 -1.58
C ILE A 14 -1.81 -4.22 -2.14
N VAL A 15 -1.27 -5.28 -1.53
CA VAL A 15 -1.49 -6.67 -1.98
C VAL A 15 -2.96 -7.08 -1.86
N ASP A 16 -3.63 -6.66 -0.80
CA ASP A 16 -5.06 -6.96 -0.60
C ASP A 16 -5.96 -6.23 -1.61
N THR A 17 -5.57 -5.03 -2.03
CA THR A 17 -6.34 -4.22 -3.00
C THR A 17 -6.02 -4.58 -4.45
N LEU A 18 -4.76 -4.90 -4.76
CA LEU A 18 -4.30 -5.23 -6.10
C LEU A 18 -4.23 -6.75 -6.27
N ASP A 19 -5.31 -7.34 -6.79
CA ASP A 19 -5.28 -8.70 -7.33
C ASP A 19 -4.20 -8.77 -8.43
N ASP A 20 -3.20 -9.63 -8.24
CA ASP A 20 -2.01 -9.85 -9.10
C ASP A 20 -0.72 -9.08 -8.72
N ILE A 21 -0.57 -8.66 -7.45
CA ILE A 21 0.72 -8.19 -6.92
C ILE A 21 1.20 -9.01 -5.72
N ASP A 22 2.49 -9.36 -5.72
CA ASP A 22 3.17 -9.96 -4.58
C ASP A 22 3.86 -8.89 -3.72
N GLU A 23 3.87 -9.08 -2.40
CA GLU A 23 4.52 -8.18 -1.43
C GLU A 23 6.01 -7.92 -1.72
N ASP A 24 6.68 -8.92 -2.30
CA ASP A 24 8.10 -8.91 -2.65
C ASP A 24 8.38 -8.06 -3.91
N SER A 25 7.36 -7.89 -4.75
CA SER A 25 7.42 -7.02 -5.95
C SER A 25 7.11 -5.55 -5.63
N ILE A 26 6.64 -5.25 -4.42
CA ILE A 26 6.33 -3.88 -4.00
C ILE A 26 7.61 -3.14 -3.62
N ASP A 27 7.96 -2.18 -4.48
CA ASP A 27 9.08 -1.29 -4.32
C ASP A 27 8.60 0.08 -3.78
N PRO A 28 9.03 0.52 -2.58
CA PRO A 28 8.60 1.78 -1.99
C PRO A 28 9.12 3.02 -2.72
N ASP A 29 10.13 2.88 -3.58
CA ASP A 29 10.63 3.97 -4.42
C ASP A 29 9.81 4.11 -5.72
N LYS A 30 8.95 3.14 -6.06
CA LYS A 30 8.04 3.21 -7.21
C LYS A 30 6.70 3.82 -6.81
N SER A 31 6.03 4.44 -7.79
CA SER A 31 4.67 4.93 -7.56
C SER A 31 3.71 3.75 -7.55
N MET A 32 2.67 3.82 -6.71
CA MET A 32 1.56 2.85 -6.73
C MET A 32 0.92 2.71 -8.12
N LYS A 33 0.99 3.76 -8.94
CA LYS A 33 0.52 3.72 -10.32
C LYS A 33 1.36 2.80 -11.23
N ASP A 34 2.66 2.70 -10.98
CA ASP A 34 3.55 1.76 -11.70
C ASP A 34 3.28 0.31 -11.30
N LEU A 35 2.69 0.11 -10.11
CA LEU A 35 2.21 -1.17 -9.61
C LEU A 35 0.84 -1.57 -10.20
N GLY A 36 0.25 -0.73 -11.05
CA GLY A 36 -1.07 -0.98 -11.64
C GLY A 36 -2.24 -0.42 -10.82
N ALA A 37 -1.98 0.26 -9.71
CA ALA A 37 -3.04 0.88 -8.91
C ALA A 37 -3.71 2.03 -9.66
N ASN A 38 -5.04 2.03 -9.64
CA ASN A 38 -5.84 3.14 -10.11
C ASN A 38 -6.07 4.17 -8.98
N SER A 39 -6.72 5.30 -9.29
CA SER A 39 -6.97 6.36 -8.30
C SER A 39 -7.89 5.97 -7.14
N LEU A 40 -8.81 5.01 -7.35
CA LEU A 40 -9.68 4.47 -6.30
C LEU A 40 -8.86 3.57 -5.36
N ASP A 41 -8.05 2.68 -5.93
CA ASP A 41 -7.19 1.76 -5.16
C ASP A 41 -6.25 2.55 -4.24
N ILE A 42 -5.60 3.58 -4.77
CA ILE A 42 -4.70 4.45 -4.00
C ILE A 42 -5.44 5.10 -2.82
N VAL A 43 -6.66 5.59 -3.04
CA VAL A 43 -7.45 6.23 -1.97
C VAL A 43 -7.87 5.20 -0.92
N GLU A 44 -8.25 3.98 -1.31
CA GLU A 44 -8.55 2.91 -0.36
C GLU A 44 -7.32 2.53 0.46
N ILE A 45 -6.20 2.22 -0.18
CA ILE A 45 -4.95 1.82 0.47
C ILE A 45 -4.53 2.87 1.49
N VAL A 46 -4.53 4.16 1.10
CA VAL A 46 -4.17 5.26 2.00
C VAL A 46 -5.18 5.39 3.14
N SER A 47 -6.47 5.31 2.86
CA SER A 47 -7.54 5.43 3.88
C SER A 47 -7.50 4.29 4.90
N CYS A 48 -7.33 3.05 4.43
CA CYS A 48 -7.19 1.86 5.26
C CYS A 48 -5.92 1.92 6.10
N SER A 49 -4.79 2.26 5.48
CA SER A 49 -3.50 2.43 6.19
C SER A 49 -3.58 3.53 7.25
N MET A 50 -4.15 4.70 6.93
CA MET A 50 -4.31 5.80 7.90
C MET A 50 -5.19 5.39 9.09
N ARG A 51 -6.30 4.69 8.82
CA ARG A 51 -7.19 4.18 9.86
C ARG A 51 -6.49 3.18 10.78
N GLU A 52 -5.68 2.29 10.22
CA GLU A 52 -4.94 1.28 10.98
C GLU A 52 -3.79 1.89 11.79
N LEU A 53 -3.05 2.83 11.19
CA LEU A 53 -1.96 3.57 11.83
C LEU A 53 -2.48 4.57 12.89
N LYS A 54 -3.80 4.81 12.97
CA LYS A 54 -4.47 5.74 13.90
C LYS A 54 -3.86 7.16 13.87
N VAL A 55 -3.53 7.63 12.67
CA VAL A 55 -2.97 8.96 12.41
C VAL A 55 -4.04 9.97 11.98
#